data_AF-A0A2H4VDW0-F1
#
_entry.id   AF-A0A2H4VDW0-F1
#
_cell.length_a   1.000
_cell.length_b   1.000
_cell.length_c   1.000
_cell.angle_alpha   90.00
_cell.angle_beta   90.00
_cell.angle_gamma   90.00
#
_symmetry.space_group_name_H-M   'P 1'
#
loop_
_entity.id
_entity.type
_entity.pdbx_description
1 polymer ?
#
loop_
_entity_poly.entity_id
_entity_poly.type
_entity_poly.pdbx_seq_one_letter_code
_entity_poly.pdbx_strand_id
1 'polypeptide(L)'
;MGLDIVSCSIAYLNLHRKLLKSYALEAILMEGEDEDGFNGLDKAKSFLDEASLSMDEKHESVGYGWDHRLEGPGILGSSLTYQDQVIHTALFKNIPDENQKMSIYRQRRSFRM
;
A
#
# COMPACT_ATOMS: atom_id res chain seq x y z
N MET A 1 -6.35 -4.29 5.23
CA MET A 1 -6.58 -2.87 4.86
C MET A 1 -5.36 -2.35 4.12
N GLY A 2 -5.57 -1.53 3.09
CA GLY A 2 -4.51 -0.91 2.32
C GLY A 2 -4.94 0.40 1.67
N LEU A 3 -3.97 1.23 1.32
CA LEU A 3 -4.13 2.58 0.78
C LEU A 3 -3.17 2.81 -0.39
N ASP A 4 -3.69 3.32 -1.49
CA ASP A 4 -2.90 3.80 -2.63
C ASP A 4 -3.21 5.29 -2.87
N ILE A 5 -2.17 6.12 -2.97
CA ILE A 5 -2.24 7.55 -3.29
C ILE A 5 -1.52 7.74 -4.61
N VAL A 6 -2.19 8.30 -5.62
CA VAL A 6 -1.60 8.62 -6.94
C VAL A 6 -1.86 10.08 -7.23
N SER A 7 -0.81 10.87 -7.48
CA SER A 7 -0.95 12.33 -7.69
C SER A 7 -1.55 12.71 -9.04
N CYS A 8 -1.39 11.85 -10.06
CA CYS A 8 -1.83 12.12 -11.43
C CYS A 8 -3.03 11.24 -11.81
N SER A 9 -4.12 11.88 -12.24
CA SER A 9 -5.35 11.18 -12.67
C SER A 9 -5.13 10.28 -13.88
N ILE A 10 -4.27 10.67 -14.82
CA ILE A 10 -3.93 9.87 -16.00
C ILE A 10 -3.15 8.61 -15.58
N ALA A 11 -2.22 8.73 -14.63
CA ALA A 11 -1.52 7.58 -14.08
C ALA A 11 -2.49 6.65 -13.33
N TYR A 12 -3.42 7.21 -12.55
CA TYR A 12 -4.47 6.44 -11.89
C TYR A 12 -5.33 5.67 -12.90
N LEU A 13 -5.74 6.28 -14.01
CA LEU A 13 -6.54 5.61 -15.04
C LEU A 13 -5.82 4.35 -15.58
N ASN A 14 -4.50 4.44 -15.80
CA ASN A 14 -3.68 3.31 -16.25
C ASN A 14 -3.56 2.21 -15.18
N LEU A 15 -3.55 2.60 -13.89
CA LEU A 15 -3.42 1.69 -12.76
C LEU A 15 -4.76 1.13 -12.26
N HIS A 16 -5.88 1.80 -12.55
CA HIS A 16 -7.18 1.57 -11.94
C HIS A 16 -7.61 0.11 -11.99
N ARG A 17 -7.53 -0.51 -13.18
CA ARG A 17 -7.90 -1.92 -13.36
C ARG A 17 -7.02 -2.88 -12.55
N LYS A 18 -5.73 -2.58 -12.45
CA LYS A 18 -4.75 -3.39 -11.70
C LYS A 18 -4.99 -3.27 -10.19
N LEU A 19 -5.23 -2.05 -9.71
CA LEU A 19 -5.57 -1.79 -8.31
C LEU A 19 -6.86 -2.50 -7.91
N LEU A 20 -7.96 -2.28 -8.63
CA LEU A 20 -9.24 -2.94 -8.34
C LEU A 20 -9.11 -4.47 -8.32
N LYS A 21 -8.40 -5.06 -9.29
CA LYS A 21 -8.17 -6.51 -9.32
C LYS A 21 -7.39 -6.96 -8.09
N SER A 22 -6.35 -6.23 -7.69
CA SER A 22 -5.56 -6.56 -6.50
C SER A 22 -6.39 -6.52 -5.22
N TYR A 23 -7.23 -5.50 -5.05
CA TYR A 23 -8.10 -5.38 -3.88
C TYR A 23 -9.20 -6.45 -3.87
N ALA A 24 -9.80 -6.75 -5.02
CA ALA A 24 -10.80 -7.82 -5.13
C ALA A 24 -10.20 -9.20 -4.80
N LEU A 25 -8.97 -9.47 -5.25
CA LEU A 25 -8.26 -10.71 -4.88
C LEU A 25 -8.00 -10.78 -3.37
N GLU A 26 -7.60 -9.68 -2.74
CA GLU A 26 -7.40 -9.62 -1.28
C GLU A 26 -8.71 -9.88 -0.53
N ALA A 27 -9.82 -9.28 -0.98
CA ALA A 27 -11.14 -9.50 -0.38
C ALA A 27 -11.61 -10.97 -0.49
N ILE A 28 -11.37 -11.63 -1.62
CA ILE A 28 -11.70 -13.06 -1.80
C ILE A 28 -10.84 -13.94 -0.88
N LEU A 29 -9.58 -13.59 -0.66
CA LEU A 29 -8.70 -14.34 0.24
C LEU A 29 -9.08 -14.19 1.72
N MET A 30 -9.73 -13.09 2.09
CA MET A 30 -10.21 -12.82 3.45
C MET A 30 -11.66 -13.31 3.69
N GLU A 31 -12.27 -13.97 2.71
CA GLU A 31 -13.65 -14.46 2.81
C GLU A 31 -13.77 -15.57 3.87
N GLY A 32 -14.63 -15.37 4.87
CA GLY A 32 -14.80 -16.27 6.02
C GLY A 32 -14.19 -15.78 7.35
N GLU A 33 -13.46 -14.67 7.33
CA GLU A 33 -13.11 -13.90 8.53
C GLU A 33 -14.29 -12.99 8.91
N ASP A 34 -15.34 -13.58 9.50
CA ASP A 34 -16.47 -12.80 10.02
C ASP A 34 -16.01 -11.94 11.20
N GLU A 35 -15.68 -10.67 10.91
CA GLU A 35 -15.44 -9.66 11.94
C GLU A 35 -16.79 -9.19 12.50
N ASP A 36 -17.31 -9.92 13.47
CA ASP A 36 -18.47 -9.51 14.26
C ASP A 36 -18.21 -8.10 14.84
N GLY A 37 -19.03 -7.12 14.46
CA GLY A 37 -18.84 -5.72 14.86
C GLY A 37 -17.84 -4.89 14.03
N PHE A 38 -17.80 -5.06 12.69
CA PHE A 38 -16.96 -4.26 11.79
C PHE A 38 -17.17 -2.73 11.94
N ASN A 39 -16.29 -2.08 12.68
CA ASN A 39 -16.17 -0.63 12.74
C ASN A 39 -15.06 -0.16 11.78
N GLY A 40 -15.43 -0.02 10.50
CA GLY A 40 -14.47 0.31 9.44
C GLY A 40 -13.78 1.66 9.63
N LEU A 41 -14.45 2.63 10.30
CA LEU A 41 -13.91 3.97 10.49
C LEU A 41 -12.79 3.98 11.53
N ASP A 42 -12.98 3.30 12.66
CA ASP A 42 -11.94 3.20 13.69
C ASP A 42 -10.75 2.36 13.21
N LYS A 43 -10.98 1.30 12.43
CA LYS A 43 -9.90 0.53 11.79
C LYS A 43 -9.12 1.37 10.79
N ALA A 44 -9.79 2.20 10.00
CA ALA A 44 -9.14 3.10 9.05
C ALA A 44 -8.30 4.16 9.77
N LYS A 45 -8.79 4.74 10.88
CA LYS A 45 -8.03 5.68 11.71
C LYS A 45 -6.78 5.02 12.30
N SER A 46 -6.93 3.86 12.94
CA SER A 46 -5.79 3.09 13.48
C SER A 46 -4.75 2.79 12.40
N PHE A 47 -5.19 2.42 11.20
CA PHE A 47 -4.30 2.18 10.07
C PHE A 47 -3.51 3.44 9.65
N LEU A 48 -4.16 4.60 9.61
CA LEU A 48 -3.49 5.86 9.30
C LEU A 48 -2.51 6.29 10.41
N ASP A 49 -2.89 6.08 11.66
CA ASP A 49 -2.03 6.34 12.82
C ASP A 49 -0.79 5.45 12.78
N GLU A 50 -0.96 4.14 12.56
CA GLU A 50 0.13 3.17 12.35
C GLU A 50 1.02 3.57 11.16
N ALA A 51 0.44 4.05 10.05
CA ALA A 51 1.19 4.46 8.88
C ALA A 51 2.02 5.74 9.14
N SER A 52 1.50 6.66 9.95
CA SER A 52 2.20 7.88 10.36
C SER A 52 3.44 7.60 11.23
N LEU A 53 3.44 6.46 11.93
CA LEU A 53 4.54 6.00 12.77
C LEU A 53 5.57 5.15 12.01
N SER A 54 5.37 4.92 10.71
CA SER A 54 6.30 4.14 9.89
C SER A 54 7.67 4.81 9.79
N MET A 55 8.73 4.00 9.85
CA MET A 55 10.09 4.42 9.54
C MET A 55 10.27 4.51 8.02
N ASP A 56 11.01 5.53 7.59
CA ASP A 56 11.29 5.82 6.20
C ASP A 56 12.76 5.53 5.86
N GLU A 57 12.99 4.53 5.00
CA GLU A 57 14.28 4.32 4.36
C GLU A 57 14.26 4.93 2.96
N LYS A 58 15.04 5.99 2.78
CA LYS A 58 15.07 6.81 1.57
C LYS A 58 16.25 6.43 0.68
N HIS A 59 15.97 6.13 -0.59
CA HIS A 59 16.97 5.84 -1.62
C HIS A 59 16.78 6.76 -2.82
N GLU A 60 17.88 7.15 -3.47
CA GLU A 60 17.80 7.85 -4.74
C GLU A 60 17.19 6.91 -5.79
N SER A 61 16.17 7.39 -6.50
CA SER A 61 15.53 6.59 -7.52
C SER A 61 16.42 6.48 -8.76
N VAL A 62 16.31 5.37 -9.50
CA VAL A 62 17.02 5.18 -10.78
C VAL A 62 16.59 6.19 -11.85
N GLY A 63 15.40 6.78 -11.69
CA GLY A 63 14.90 7.86 -12.52
C GLY A 63 15.02 9.20 -11.80
N TYR A 64 13.88 9.86 -11.60
CA TYR A 64 13.82 11.12 -10.86
C TYR A 64 13.18 10.91 -9.49
N GLY A 65 13.72 11.62 -8.50
CA GLY A 65 13.15 11.65 -7.16
C GLY A 65 13.72 10.60 -6.23
N TRP A 66 12.92 10.24 -5.23
CA TRP A 66 13.35 9.40 -4.12
C TRP A 66 12.36 8.27 -3.87
N ASP A 67 12.90 7.06 -3.78
CA ASP A 67 12.18 5.87 -3.38
C ASP A 67 12.23 5.75 -1.86
N HIS A 68 11.07 5.85 -1.23
CA HIS A 68 10.85 5.68 0.20
C HIS A 68 10.33 4.28 0.47
N ARG A 69 10.94 3.58 1.42
CA ARG A 69 10.44 2.30 1.94
C ARG A 69 9.89 2.56 3.33
N LEU A 70 8.61 2.26 3.49
CA LEU A 70 7.87 2.55 4.71
C LEU A 70 7.64 1.24 5.46
N GLU A 71 8.17 1.15 6.68
CA GLU A 71 7.98 -0.01 7.54
C GLU A 71 7.56 0.45 8.94
N GLY A 72 6.43 -0.06 9.42
CA GLY A 72 5.86 0.29 10.70
C GLY A 72 5.26 -0.94 11.40
N PRO A 73 4.75 -0.77 12.64
CA PRO A 73 4.16 -1.86 13.40
C PRO A 73 2.92 -2.41 12.69
N GLY A 74 3.07 -3.52 11.96
CA GLY A 74 1.98 -4.11 11.20
C GLY A 74 1.65 -3.39 9.88
N ILE A 75 2.53 -2.50 9.38
CA ILE A 75 2.36 -1.84 8.07
C ILE A 75 3.64 -1.93 7.26
N LEU A 76 3.47 -2.17 5.97
CA LEU A 76 4.53 -2.10 4.98
C LEU A 76 4.05 -1.27 3.79
N GLY A 77 4.99 -0.58 3.15
CA GLY A 77 4.68 0.20 1.98
C GLY A 77 5.88 0.79 1.28
N SER A 78 5.57 1.58 0.27
CA SER A 78 6.56 2.40 -0.42
C SER A 78 5.94 3.68 -0.92
N SER A 79 6.74 4.74 -1.00
CA SER A 79 6.37 6.01 -1.60
C SER A 79 7.43 6.46 -2.59
N LEU A 80 7.02 7.13 -3.66
CA LEU A 80 7.89 7.81 -4.61
C LEU A 80 7.64 9.31 -4.49
N THR A 81 8.68 10.09 -4.22
CA THR A 81 8.59 11.55 -4.15
C THR A 81 9.46 12.22 -5.20
N TYR A 82 8.99 13.35 -5.74
CA TYR A 82 9.77 14.21 -6.62
C TYR A 82 9.41 15.67 -6.34
N GLN A 83 10.42 16.54 -6.18
CA GLN A 83 10.24 17.96 -5.83
C GLN A 83 9.31 18.18 -4.62
N ASP A 84 9.56 17.43 -3.55
CA ASP A 84 8.76 17.46 -2.30
C ASP A 84 7.27 17.13 -2.47
N GLN A 85 6.89 16.54 -3.60
CA GLN A 85 5.54 16.01 -3.85
C GLN A 85 5.54 14.50 -3.87
N VAL A 86 4.53 13.90 -3.23
CA VAL A 86 4.24 12.48 -3.32
C VAL A 86 3.66 12.19 -4.70
N ILE A 87 4.36 11.37 -5.48
CA ILE A 87 3.92 10.92 -6.81
C ILE A 87 3.03 9.69 -6.68
N HIS A 88 3.47 8.72 -5.88
CA HIS A 88 2.74 7.50 -5.62
C HIS A 88 3.09 6.93 -4.25
N THR A 89 2.09 6.57 -3.45
CA THR A 89 2.26 5.83 -2.19
C THR A 89 1.39 4.60 -2.21
N ALA A 90 1.94 3.46 -1.79
CA ALA A 90 1.20 2.23 -1.59
C ALA A 90 1.52 1.68 -0.20
N LEU A 91 0.50 1.52 0.65
CA LEU A 91 0.58 1.05 2.03
C LEU A 91 -0.39 -0.11 2.25
N PHE A 92 0.00 -1.09 3.03
CA PHE A 92 -0.81 -2.26 3.34
C PHE A 92 -0.50 -2.78 4.73
N LYS A 93 -1.50 -3.38 5.39
CA LYS A 93 -1.28 -4.10 6.64
C LYS A 93 -0.37 -5.31 6.37
N ASN A 94 0.67 -5.43 7.17
CA ASN A 94 1.53 -6.60 7.21
C ASN A 94 0.85 -7.67 8.08
N ILE A 95 0.22 -8.65 7.44
CA ILE A 95 -0.36 -9.80 8.13
C ILE A 95 0.76 -10.84 8.30
N PRO A 96 1.14 -11.19 9.54
CA PRO A 96 2.23 -12.11 9.78
C PRO A 96 1.81 -13.56 9.51
N ASP A 97 1.70 -13.97 8.23
CA ASP A 97 1.49 -15.38 7.87
C ASP A 97 2.60 -15.90 6.92
N GLU A 98 3.15 -17.08 7.20
CA GLU A 98 4.41 -17.59 6.63
C GLU A 98 4.32 -18.01 5.15
N ASN A 99 3.10 -18.23 4.61
CA ASN A 99 2.93 -18.88 3.30
C ASN A 99 2.38 -18.01 2.15
N GLN A 100 1.98 -16.75 2.37
CA GLN A 100 1.36 -15.90 1.31
C GLN A 100 2.14 -14.62 0.94
N LYS A 101 3.27 -14.32 1.59
CA LYS A 101 3.84 -12.96 1.65
C LYS A 101 4.54 -12.43 0.40
N MET A 102 5.06 -13.27 -0.50
CA MET A 102 5.90 -12.79 -1.61
C MET A 102 5.13 -12.48 -2.89
N SER A 103 3.88 -12.93 -3.02
CA SER A 103 3.08 -12.80 -4.25
C SER A 103 2.50 -11.39 -4.42
N ILE A 104 1.83 -10.88 -3.39
CA ILE A 104 1.06 -9.63 -3.44
C ILE A 104 2.01 -8.43 -3.56
N TYR A 105 3.08 -8.42 -2.76
CA TYR A 105 4.12 -7.39 -2.83
C TYR A 105 4.81 -7.38 -4.19
N ARG A 106 5.09 -8.55 -4.78
CA ARG A 106 5.72 -8.67 -6.11
C ARG A 106 4.79 -8.25 -7.24
N GLN A 107 3.49 -8.50 -7.12
CA GLN A 107 2.49 -7.99 -8.07
C GLN A 107 2.37 -6.47 -8.01
N ARG A 108 2.33 -5.87 -6.82
CA ARG A 108 2.21 -4.41 -6.68
C ARG A 108 3.51 -3.67 -6.99
N ARG A 109 4.68 -4.29 -6.80
CA ARG A 109 5.96 -3.76 -7.32
C ARG A 109 5.94 -3.54 -8.84
N SER A 110 5.21 -4.36 -9.59
CA SER A 110 5.08 -4.19 -11.05
C SER A 110 4.23 -2.97 -11.47
N PHE A 111 3.62 -2.28 -10.50
CA PHE A 111 2.85 -1.05 -10.73
C PHE A 111 3.68 0.22 -10.54
N ARG A 112 4.96 0.07 -10.18
CA ARG A 112 5.94 1.15 -10.25
C ARG A 112 6.20 1.41 -11.75
N MET A 113 5.84 2.60 -12.22
CA MET A 113 6.25 3.10 -13.55
C MET A 113 7.70 3.55 -13.49
#